data_AF-A0A7H9B6G0-F1
#
_entry.id   AF-A0A7H9B6G0-F1
#
_cell.length_a   1.000
_cell.length_b   1.000
_cell.length_c   1.000
_cell.angle_alpha   90.00
_cell.angle_beta   90.00
_cell.angle_gamma   90.00
#
_symmetry.space_group_name_H-M   'P 1'
#
loop_
_entity.id
_entity.type
_entity.pdbx_description
1 polymer ?
#
loop_
_entity_poly.entity_id
_entity_poly.type
_entity_poly.pdbx_seq_one_letter_code
_entity_poly.pdbx_strand_id
1 'polypeptide(L)'
;MKNTQDRDSFEGGPQEIEVPQLKFISCLMMKRFLSLPVRHLNSSGAIKTVPASQIAKTSVISTTLYLEPSKWRGLPAEKIFQLFRERTVKLGAQYKPCQEELDALLSTSEETGVLKRDIKKIYYGGEKAAADIVGSSLADEYNPLTFKFDELPSQAQDLVAQHREQRFYNRLAAYELPLLAQYRQPYKRADPESHPLEYRFTTYLGEEHPNARKVSLQVKTTELALNNKERHKFQVLARTRYDSETDIFKMSSDKFPEAAQNTRYLNDVFQKLLKEAKDMTDDFSDISLDKRHTIAKNLRKKKHHYEFPEEWKRPEDAPREKINVIEELSKTYQV
;
A
#
# COMPACT_ATOMS: atom_id res chain seq x y z
N MET A 1 -61.61 30.51 -12.27
CA MET A 1 -62.10 31.35 -13.39
C MET A 1 -60.91 31.58 -14.31
N LYS A 2 -60.76 31.07 -15.54
CA LYS A 2 -61.64 30.46 -16.56
C LYS A 2 -60.86 29.26 -17.15
N ASN A 3 -61.42 28.05 -17.13
CA ASN A 3 -62.08 27.34 -18.25
C ASN A 3 -61.17 27.07 -19.47
N THR A 4 -60.68 25.84 -19.66
CA THR A 4 -61.27 24.71 -20.45
C THR A 4 -61.44 25.01 -21.95
N GLN A 5 -60.75 24.24 -22.81
CA GLN A 5 -61.36 23.16 -23.61
C GLN A 5 -60.37 22.46 -24.55
N ASP A 6 -60.61 21.16 -24.68
CA ASP A 6 -59.98 20.15 -25.54
C ASP A 6 -60.09 20.44 -27.04
N ARG A 7 -59.19 19.84 -27.83
CA ARG A 7 -59.53 19.13 -29.08
C ARG A 7 -58.53 18.02 -29.41
N ASP A 8 -59.09 16.81 -29.54
CA ASP A 8 -58.54 15.63 -30.21
C ASP A 8 -58.10 15.92 -31.65
N SER A 9 -57.03 15.29 -32.14
CA SER A 9 -57.08 14.39 -33.31
C SER A 9 -55.80 13.56 -33.49
N PHE A 10 -56.04 12.26 -33.61
CA PHE A 10 -55.26 11.20 -34.28
C PHE A 10 -54.34 11.65 -35.42
N GLU A 11 -53.10 11.12 -35.44
CA GLU A 11 -52.47 10.57 -36.64
C GLU A 11 -51.38 9.56 -36.25
N GLY A 12 -51.51 8.33 -36.74
CA GLY A 12 -50.60 7.23 -36.51
C GLY A 12 -49.71 6.96 -37.72
N GLY A 13 -48.46 6.61 -37.44
CA GLY A 13 -47.53 5.93 -38.33
C GLY A 13 -46.20 6.67 -38.56
N PRO A 14 -45.08 5.98 -38.88
CA PRO A 14 -44.83 4.53 -38.85
C PRO A 14 -43.84 4.13 -37.74
N GLN A 15 -43.82 2.85 -37.42
CA GLN A 15 -42.78 2.20 -36.62
C GLN A 15 -41.43 2.34 -37.34
N GLU A 16 -40.54 3.17 -36.81
CA GLU A 16 -39.14 3.17 -37.21
C GLU A 16 -38.47 1.92 -36.65
N ILE A 17 -38.02 1.09 -37.59
CA ILE A 17 -37.24 -0.12 -37.36
C ILE A 17 -35.95 0.26 -36.62
N GLU A 18 -35.76 -0.33 -35.45
CA GLU A 18 -34.54 -0.25 -34.67
C GLU A 18 -33.30 -0.51 -35.54
N VAL A 19 -32.35 0.43 -35.55
CA VAL A 19 -30.97 0.20 -36.01
C VAL A 19 -30.00 0.37 -34.83
N PRO A 20 -29.92 -0.57 -33.86
CA PRO A 20 -29.00 -0.46 -32.73
C PRO A 20 -27.72 -1.28 -32.93
N GLN A 21 -27.61 -2.10 -33.99
CA GLN A 21 -26.60 -3.17 -34.05
C GLN A 21 -25.26 -2.75 -34.69
N LEU A 22 -25.20 -1.62 -35.43
CA LEU A 22 -23.96 -1.19 -36.10
C LEU A 22 -23.25 0.00 -35.44
N LYS A 23 -23.97 0.85 -34.69
CA LYS A 23 -23.34 1.87 -33.81
C LYS A 23 -22.67 1.24 -32.58
N PHE A 24 -23.04 0.01 -32.23
CA PHE A 24 -22.45 -0.73 -31.12
C PHE A 24 -20.98 -1.09 -31.38
N ILE A 25 -20.57 -1.35 -32.63
CA ILE A 25 -19.23 -1.86 -32.95
C ILE A 25 -18.20 -0.75 -33.12
N SER A 26 -18.58 0.41 -33.67
CA SER A 26 -17.73 1.61 -33.69
C SER A 26 -17.43 2.10 -32.25
N CYS A 27 -18.44 2.07 -31.37
CA CYS A 27 -18.27 2.46 -29.96
C CYS A 27 -17.52 1.37 -29.13
N LEU A 28 -17.68 0.08 -29.43
CA LEU A 28 -16.96 -1.01 -28.75
C LEU A 28 -15.46 -1.07 -29.07
N MET A 29 -15.03 -0.45 -30.17
CA MET A 29 -13.63 -0.40 -30.59
C MET A 29 -12.90 0.87 -30.12
N MET A 30 -13.59 1.94 -29.72
CA MET A 30 -12.93 3.21 -29.36
C MET A 30 -13.36 3.91 -28.05
N LYS A 31 -14.49 3.57 -27.40
CA LYS A 31 -14.87 4.20 -26.11
C LYS A 31 -15.34 3.17 -25.07
N ARG A 32 -14.34 2.55 -24.41
CA ARG A 32 -14.45 2.08 -23.02
C ARG A 32 -13.10 2.28 -22.31
N PHE A 33 -12.68 3.53 -22.26
CA PHE A 33 -11.73 3.96 -21.24
C PHE A 33 -12.48 4.04 -19.91
N LEU A 34 -11.93 3.40 -18.88
CA LEU A 34 -12.34 3.41 -17.47
C LEU A 34 -13.62 2.62 -17.08
N SER A 35 -13.58 1.29 -17.17
CA SER A 35 -14.15 0.45 -16.10
C SER A 35 -13.68 -1.01 -16.24
N LEU A 36 -12.91 -1.50 -15.27
CA LEU A 36 -12.71 -2.94 -15.06
C LEU A 36 -14.06 -3.57 -14.66
N PRO A 37 -14.50 -4.69 -15.27
CA PRO A 37 -15.70 -5.37 -14.80
C PRO A 37 -15.40 -6.06 -13.46
N VAL A 38 -16.03 -5.57 -12.40
CA VAL A 38 -16.26 -6.34 -11.17
C VAL A 38 -17.20 -7.49 -11.53
N ARG A 39 -16.73 -8.73 -11.43
CA ARG A 39 -17.57 -9.91 -11.58
C ARG A 39 -18.67 -9.89 -10.51
N HIS A 40 -19.93 -9.76 -10.93
CA HIS A 40 -21.08 -10.16 -10.12
C HIS A 40 -21.15 -11.70 -10.13
N LEU A 41 -20.87 -12.32 -9.00
CA LEU A 41 -21.23 -13.72 -8.75
C LEU A 41 -22.64 -13.73 -8.14
N ASN A 42 -23.62 -14.20 -8.91
CA ASN A 42 -24.91 -14.61 -8.37
C ASN A 42 -24.69 -15.89 -7.54
N SER A 43 -24.84 -15.79 -6.22
CA SER A 43 -24.79 -16.92 -5.31
C SER A 43 -26.20 -17.51 -5.11
N SER A 44 -26.57 -18.45 -5.95
CA SER A 44 -27.66 -19.39 -5.66
C SER A 44 -27.41 -20.69 -6.41
N GLY A 45 -26.47 -21.47 -5.91
CA GLY A 45 -26.16 -22.82 -6.41
C GLY A 45 -25.31 -23.54 -5.38
N ALA A 46 -25.82 -24.65 -4.84
CA ALA A 46 -25.16 -25.46 -3.84
C ALA A 46 -23.75 -25.88 -4.29
N ILE A 47 -22.73 -25.50 -3.52
CA ILE A 47 -21.33 -25.79 -3.81
C ILE A 47 -21.05 -27.25 -3.44
N LYS A 48 -20.95 -28.12 -4.44
CA LYS A 48 -20.23 -29.38 -4.30
C LYS A 48 -18.73 -29.07 -4.37
N THR A 49 -18.02 -29.24 -3.26
CA THR A 49 -16.57 -29.04 -3.16
C THR A 49 -15.84 -30.13 -3.93
N VAL A 50 -15.26 -29.78 -5.08
CA VAL A 50 -14.33 -30.63 -5.83
C VAL A 50 -12.90 -30.33 -5.33
N PRO A 51 -12.05 -31.34 -5.08
CA PRO A 51 -10.71 -31.14 -4.53
C PRO A 51 -9.78 -30.37 -5.49
N ALA A 52 -8.93 -29.51 -4.89
CA ALA A 52 -8.02 -28.58 -5.55
C ALA A 52 -7.01 -29.19 -6.56
N SER A 53 -6.87 -30.52 -6.59
CA SER A 53 -5.98 -31.24 -7.52
C SER A 53 -6.48 -31.26 -8.97
N GLN A 54 -7.76 -30.95 -9.23
CA GLN A 54 -8.34 -30.93 -10.59
C GLN A 54 -8.33 -29.55 -11.27
N ILE A 55 -8.10 -28.46 -10.52
CA ILE A 55 -8.06 -27.09 -11.07
C ILE A 55 -6.73 -26.81 -11.79
N ALA A 56 -5.69 -27.60 -11.52
CA ALA A 56 -4.37 -27.43 -12.13
C ALA A 56 -4.27 -27.87 -13.62
N LYS A 57 -5.36 -28.40 -14.22
CA LYS A 57 -5.37 -28.88 -15.62
C LYS A 57 -6.15 -27.98 -16.59
N THR A 58 -6.70 -26.85 -16.14
CA THR A 58 -7.16 -25.81 -17.07
C THR A 58 -5.94 -25.10 -17.62
N SER A 59 -5.65 -25.35 -18.89
CA SER A 59 -4.56 -24.80 -19.71
C SER A 59 -4.04 -23.47 -19.18
N VAL A 60 -2.79 -23.45 -18.71
CA VAL A 60 -2.01 -22.23 -18.54
C VAL A 60 -1.92 -21.59 -19.93
N ILE A 61 -2.83 -20.68 -20.24
CA ILE A 61 -2.76 -19.87 -21.46
C ILE A 61 -1.45 -19.10 -21.34
N SER A 62 -0.54 -19.31 -22.29
CA SER A 62 0.74 -18.59 -22.28
C SER A 62 0.47 -17.10 -22.37
N THR A 63 1.08 -16.32 -21.47
CA THR A 63 1.01 -14.85 -21.45
C THR A 63 1.53 -14.20 -22.74
N THR A 64 2.21 -14.99 -23.56
CA THR A 64 2.82 -14.63 -24.84
C THR A 64 2.00 -15.05 -26.05
N LEU A 65 0.78 -15.60 -25.87
CA LEU A 65 -0.04 -16.10 -26.97
C LEU A 65 -0.32 -15.05 -28.05
N TYR A 66 -0.34 -13.76 -27.70
CA TYR A 66 -0.55 -12.66 -28.64
C TYR A 66 0.60 -12.47 -29.66
N LEU A 67 1.78 -13.06 -29.42
CA LEU A 67 2.91 -13.00 -30.34
C LEU A 67 2.76 -13.97 -31.52
N GLU A 68 2.04 -15.08 -31.31
CA GLU A 68 1.92 -16.20 -32.26
C GLU A 68 0.49 -16.30 -32.81
N PRO A 69 0.15 -15.50 -33.84
CA PRO A 69 -1.21 -15.47 -34.41
C PRO A 69 -1.65 -16.81 -35.03
N SER A 70 -0.72 -17.70 -35.38
CA SER A 70 -0.99 -19.04 -35.90
C SER A 70 -1.84 -19.89 -34.95
N LYS A 71 -1.70 -19.66 -33.64
CA LYS A 71 -2.36 -20.45 -32.59
C LYS A 71 -3.76 -19.95 -32.23
N TRP A 72 -4.22 -18.87 -32.86
CA TRP A 72 -5.51 -18.24 -32.52
C TRP A 72 -6.70 -18.92 -33.19
N ARG A 73 -6.44 -19.73 -34.22
CA ARG A 73 -7.48 -20.44 -34.98
C ARG A 73 -8.17 -21.47 -34.08
N GLY A 74 -9.50 -21.40 -34.01
CA GLY A 74 -10.34 -22.32 -33.21
C GLY A 74 -10.58 -21.88 -31.76
N LEU A 75 -10.10 -20.70 -31.35
CA LEU A 75 -10.48 -20.07 -30.09
C LEU A 75 -11.86 -19.37 -30.21
N PRO A 76 -12.58 -19.16 -29.10
CA PRO A 76 -13.82 -18.39 -29.13
C PRO A 76 -13.56 -16.94 -29.57
N ALA A 77 -14.52 -16.31 -30.26
CA ALA A 77 -14.30 -14.98 -30.85
C ALA A 77 -13.87 -13.93 -29.84
N GLU A 78 -14.46 -13.91 -28.64
CA GLU A 78 -14.07 -12.99 -27.57
C GLU A 78 -12.58 -13.08 -27.24
N LYS A 79 -12.03 -14.28 -27.21
CA LYS A 79 -10.61 -14.50 -26.90
C LYS A 79 -9.72 -14.06 -28.06
N ILE A 80 -10.14 -14.27 -29.30
CA ILE A 80 -9.45 -13.78 -30.49
C ILE A 80 -9.38 -12.25 -30.46
N PHE A 81 -10.48 -11.57 -30.13
CA PHE A 81 -10.48 -10.11 -30.00
C PHE A 81 -9.61 -9.60 -28.86
N GLN A 82 -9.59 -10.30 -27.71
CA GLN A 82 -8.68 -9.97 -26.62
C GLN A 82 -7.22 -10.08 -27.08
N LEU A 83 -6.84 -11.17 -27.75
CA LEU A 83 -5.48 -11.39 -28.25
C LEU A 83 -5.09 -10.37 -29.32
N PHE A 84 -6.02 -10.04 -30.23
CA PHE A 84 -5.84 -9.00 -31.23
C PHE A 84 -5.60 -7.62 -30.58
N ARG A 85 -6.41 -7.25 -29.58
CA ARG A 85 -6.25 -6.02 -28.80
C ARG A 85 -4.95 -6.01 -28.02
N GLU A 86 -4.60 -7.11 -27.36
CA GLU A 86 -3.34 -7.26 -26.65
C GLU A 86 -2.15 -7.09 -27.61
N ARG A 87 -2.19 -7.74 -28.78
CA ARG A 87 -1.15 -7.65 -29.81
C ARG A 87 -0.98 -6.23 -30.33
N THR A 88 -2.09 -5.57 -30.70
CA THR A 88 -2.06 -4.19 -31.21
C THR A 88 -1.59 -3.19 -30.17
N VAL A 89 -2.06 -3.30 -28.92
CA VAL A 89 -1.62 -2.43 -27.80
C VAL A 89 -0.16 -2.66 -27.43
N LYS A 90 0.29 -3.92 -27.37
CA LYS A 90 1.67 -4.26 -26.97
C LYS A 90 2.70 -3.93 -28.05
N LEU A 91 2.37 -4.12 -29.33
CA LEU A 91 3.27 -3.84 -30.45
C LEU A 91 3.20 -2.37 -30.90
N GLY A 92 2.07 -1.69 -30.73
CA GLY A 92 1.88 -0.27 -31.07
C GLY A 92 2.35 0.04 -32.50
N ALA A 93 3.36 0.90 -32.65
CA ALA A 93 3.93 1.27 -33.94
C ALA A 93 4.65 0.12 -34.68
N GLN A 94 5.11 -0.91 -33.96
CA GLN A 94 5.76 -2.09 -34.54
C GLN A 94 4.75 -3.14 -35.02
N TYR A 95 3.46 -2.89 -34.83
CA TYR A 95 2.42 -3.79 -35.28
C TYR A 95 2.48 -3.98 -36.80
N LYS A 96 2.50 -5.25 -37.22
CA LYS A 96 2.46 -5.64 -38.62
C LYS A 96 1.31 -6.62 -38.83
N PRO A 97 0.43 -6.36 -39.81
CA PRO A 97 -0.64 -7.28 -40.15
C PRO A 97 -0.11 -8.66 -40.54
N CYS A 98 -0.71 -9.70 -39.98
CA CYS A 98 -0.45 -11.09 -40.34
C CYS A 98 -1.68 -11.73 -41.01
N GLN A 99 -1.46 -12.72 -41.88
CA GLN A 99 -2.54 -13.43 -42.56
C GLN A 99 -3.28 -14.39 -41.61
N GLU A 100 -2.54 -15.09 -40.75
CA GLU A 100 -3.10 -16.03 -39.77
C GLU A 100 -4.00 -15.32 -38.75
N GLU A 101 -3.62 -14.10 -38.38
CA GLU A 101 -4.39 -13.18 -37.54
C GLU A 101 -5.70 -12.77 -38.22
N LEU A 102 -5.63 -12.42 -39.52
CA LEU A 102 -6.81 -12.11 -40.31
C LEU A 102 -7.74 -13.32 -40.43
N ASP A 103 -7.23 -14.52 -40.69
CA ASP A 103 -8.04 -15.75 -40.77
C ASP A 103 -8.76 -16.03 -39.45
N ALA A 104 -8.07 -15.84 -38.32
CA ALA A 104 -8.68 -15.95 -37.00
C ALA A 104 -9.81 -14.91 -36.83
N LEU A 105 -9.58 -13.64 -37.22
CA LEU A 105 -10.64 -12.62 -37.19
C LEU A 105 -11.81 -12.95 -38.13
N LEU A 106 -11.57 -13.52 -39.31
CA LEU A 106 -12.63 -13.91 -40.23
C LEU A 106 -13.51 -15.02 -39.69
N SER A 107 -12.95 -15.94 -38.89
CA SER A 107 -13.75 -16.96 -38.18
C SER A 107 -14.75 -16.37 -37.19
N THR A 108 -14.53 -15.14 -36.69
CA THR A 108 -15.44 -14.46 -35.74
C THR A 108 -16.66 -13.79 -36.38
N SER A 109 -16.74 -13.76 -37.71
CA SER A 109 -17.83 -13.08 -38.46
C SER A 109 -19.22 -13.64 -38.17
N GLU A 110 -19.33 -14.96 -37.99
CA GLU A 110 -20.61 -15.63 -37.75
C GLU A 110 -21.18 -15.30 -36.36
N GLU A 111 -20.32 -15.12 -35.36
CA GLU A 111 -20.71 -14.74 -34.00
C GLU A 111 -21.02 -13.24 -33.86
N THR A 112 -20.29 -12.37 -34.57
CA THR A 112 -20.42 -10.92 -34.46
C THR A 112 -21.47 -10.31 -35.40
N GLY A 113 -21.95 -11.07 -36.40
CA GLY A 113 -22.87 -10.58 -37.42
C GLY A 113 -22.24 -9.60 -38.41
N VAL A 114 -20.92 -9.39 -38.36
CA VAL A 114 -20.19 -8.52 -39.30
C VAL A 114 -19.75 -9.32 -40.50
N LEU A 115 -20.01 -8.80 -41.70
CA LEU A 115 -19.63 -9.49 -42.93
C LEU A 115 -18.11 -9.66 -43.03
N LYS A 116 -17.65 -10.83 -43.49
CA LYS A 116 -16.23 -11.18 -43.70
C LYS A 116 -15.47 -10.12 -44.52
N ARG A 117 -16.14 -9.54 -45.52
CA ARG A 117 -15.59 -8.45 -46.36
C ARG A 117 -15.29 -7.17 -45.56
N ASP A 118 -16.14 -6.83 -44.60
CA ASP A 118 -16.09 -5.59 -43.85
C ASP A 118 -15.04 -5.71 -42.73
N ILE A 119 -14.91 -6.88 -42.10
CA ILE A 119 -13.81 -7.21 -41.17
C ILE A 119 -12.46 -7.04 -41.88
N LYS A 120 -12.31 -7.60 -43.09
CA LYS A 120 -11.07 -7.48 -43.86
C LYS A 120 -10.74 -6.02 -44.20
N LYS A 121 -11.75 -5.22 -44.58
CA LYS A 121 -11.57 -3.79 -44.85
C LYS A 121 -11.12 -3.02 -43.60
N ILE A 122 -11.78 -3.26 -42.46
CA ILE A 122 -11.45 -2.61 -41.17
C ILE A 122 -10.04 -2.99 -40.72
N TYR A 123 -9.64 -4.25 -40.88
CA TYR A 123 -8.31 -4.72 -40.47
C TYR A 123 -7.15 -3.97 -41.14
N TYR A 124 -7.27 -3.67 -42.43
CA TYR A 124 -6.23 -2.94 -43.16
C TYR A 124 -6.41 -1.42 -43.16
N GLY A 125 -7.66 -0.94 -43.21
CA GLY A 125 -7.98 0.49 -43.32
C GLY A 125 -8.26 1.19 -41.99
N GLY A 126 -8.24 0.46 -40.88
CA GLY A 126 -8.44 0.98 -39.53
C GLY A 126 -9.74 1.77 -39.40
N GLU A 127 -9.64 2.92 -38.73
CA GLU A 127 -10.78 3.82 -38.49
C GLU A 127 -11.37 4.42 -39.76
N LYS A 128 -10.54 4.74 -40.76
CA LYS A 128 -11.01 5.29 -42.04
C LYS A 128 -11.93 4.32 -42.76
N ALA A 129 -11.52 3.04 -42.86
CA ALA A 129 -12.37 2.02 -43.45
C ALA A 129 -13.64 1.76 -42.63
N ALA A 130 -13.57 1.86 -41.30
CA ALA A 130 -14.76 1.75 -40.46
C ALA A 130 -15.75 2.90 -40.73
N ALA A 131 -15.27 4.13 -40.89
CA ALA A 131 -16.10 5.30 -41.23
C ALA A 131 -16.77 5.15 -42.61
N ASP A 132 -16.03 4.69 -43.63
CA ASP A 132 -16.55 4.46 -44.97
C ASP A 132 -17.67 3.39 -45.00
N ILE A 133 -17.57 2.35 -44.16
CA ILE A 133 -18.57 1.28 -44.06
C ILE A 133 -19.85 1.79 -43.39
N VAL A 134 -19.72 2.59 -42.33
CA VAL A 134 -20.85 3.12 -41.58
C VAL A 134 -21.50 4.31 -42.30
N GLY A 135 -20.78 4.98 -43.21
CA GLY A 135 -21.21 6.22 -43.86
C GLY A 135 -21.21 7.41 -42.90
N SER A 136 -20.51 7.31 -41.77
CA SER A 136 -20.38 8.37 -40.78
C SER A 136 -19.22 9.30 -41.12
N SER A 137 -19.39 10.60 -40.87
CA SER A 137 -18.28 11.55 -40.88
C SER A 137 -17.31 11.24 -39.72
N LEU A 138 -16.01 11.41 -39.98
CA LEU A 138 -14.96 11.36 -38.94
C LEU A 138 -14.96 12.61 -38.04
N ALA A 139 -15.79 13.62 -38.35
CA ALA A 139 -15.89 14.81 -37.53
C ALA A 139 -16.72 14.54 -36.27
N ASP A 140 -16.17 14.90 -35.10
CA ASP A 140 -16.91 14.85 -33.85
C ASP A 140 -18.06 15.86 -33.86
N GLU A 141 -19.27 15.39 -33.59
CA GLU A 141 -20.42 16.26 -33.35
C GLU A 141 -20.35 16.81 -31.91
N TYR A 142 -19.88 18.05 -31.75
CA TYR A 142 -19.78 18.74 -30.45
C TYR A 142 -21.13 19.21 -29.86
N ASN A 143 -22.25 18.64 -30.30
CA ASN A 143 -23.56 19.04 -29.80
C ASN A 143 -23.77 18.44 -28.40
N PRO A 144 -24.07 19.24 -27.35
CA PRO A 144 -24.34 18.70 -26.02
C PRO A 144 -25.57 17.78 -26.06
N LEU A 145 -25.32 16.48 -25.95
CA LEU A 145 -26.38 15.48 -25.82
C LEU A 145 -27.11 15.68 -24.49
N THR A 146 -28.40 15.30 -24.47
CA THR A 146 -29.18 15.31 -23.24
C THR A 146 -28.61 14.29 -22.24
N PHE A 147 -28.48 14.70 -20.98
CA PHE A 147 -27.95 13.83 -19.92
C PHE A 147 -28.97 12.73 -19.58
N LYS A 148 -28.56 11.47 -19.74
CA LYS A 148 -29.43 10.29 -19.55
C LYS A 148 -29.35 9.68 -18.14
N PHE A 149 -28.67 10.34 -17.19
CA PHE A 149 -28.47 9.85 -15.83
C PHE A 149 -27.72 8.50 -15.74
N ASP A 150 -26.80 8.27 -16.68
CA ASP A 150 -26.02 7.02 -16.84
C ASP A 150 -24.58 7.10 -16.31
N GLU A 151 -24.08 8.30 -16.00
CA GLU A 151 -22.70 8.50 -15.49
C GLU A 151 -22.69 9.41 -14.25
N LEU A 152 -21.77 9.12 -13.31
CA LEU A 152 -21.59 9.92 -12.11
C LEU A 152 -20.71 11.16 -12.38
N PRO A 153 -20.94 12.30 -11.70
CA PRO A 153 -20.03 13.45 -11.78
C PRO A 153 -18.68 13.14 -11.11
N SER A 154 -17.63 13.88 -11.46
CA SER A 154 -16.25 13.64 -10.99
C SER A 154 -16.15 13.48 -9.46
N GLN A 155 -16.76 14.38 -8.68
CA GLN A 155 -16.73 14.30 -7.22
C GLN A 155 -17.36 13.00 -6.68
N ALA A 156 -18.44 12.53 -7.31
CA ALA A 156 -19.07 11.28 -6.93
C ALA A 156 -18.21 10.08 -7.35
N GLN A 157 -17.50 10.16 -8.48
CA GLN A 157 -16.54 9.13 -8.87
C GLN A 157 -15.36 9.04 -7.90
N ASP A 158 -14.87 10.17 -7.38
CA ASP A 158 -13.80 10.21 -6.38
C ASP A 158 -14.25 9.52 -5.07
N LEU A 159 -15.47 9.79 -4.60
CA LEU A 159 -16.03 9.09 -3.44
C LEU A 159 -16.18 7.59 -3.67
N VAL A 160 -16.61 7.19 -4.87
CA VAL A 160 -16.68 5.77 -5.24
C VAL A 160 -15.28 5.15 -5.27
N ALA A 161 -14.27 5.88 -5.75
CA ALA A 161 -12.88 5.42 -5.75
C ALA A 161 -12.33 5.24 -4.33
N GLN A 162 -12.53 6.22 -3.44
CA GLN A 162 -12.17 6.13 -2.03
C GLN A 162 -12.87 4.95 -1.35
N HIS A 163 -14.15 4.73 -1.63
CA HIS A 163 -14.88 3.58 -1.09
C HIS A 163 -14.35 2.24 -1.64
N ARG A 164 -13.91 2.19 -2.90
CA ARG A 164 -13.24 1.01 -3.47
C ARG A 164 -11.89 0.76 -2.79
N GLU A 165 -11.12 1.81 -2.51
CA GLU A 165 -9.86 1.73 -1.77
C GLU A 165 -10.08 1.22 -0.34
N GLN A 166 -11.06 1.76 0.39
CA GLN A 166 -11.45 1.27 1.71
C GLN A 166 -11.80 -0.23 1.66
N ARG A 167 -12.62 -0.65 0.69
CA ARG A 167 -12.97 -2.07 0.50
C ARG A 167 -11.78 -2.93 0.14
N PHE A 168 -10.80 -2.39 -0.58
CA PHE A 168 -9.54 -3.06 -0.87
C PHE A 168 -8.74 -3.31 0.41
N TYR A 169 -8.55 -2.29 1.25
CA TYR A 169 -7.88 -2.47 2.55
C TYR A 169 -8.64 -3.40 3.50
N ASN A 170 -9.97 -3.36 3.52
CA ASN A 170 -10.77 -4.32 4.28
C ASN A 170 -10.54 -5.77 3.79
N ARG A 171 -10.40 -5.98 2.48
CA ARG A 171 -10.07 -7.29 1.91
C ARG A 171 -8.65 -7.73 2.30
N LEU A 172 -7.66 -6.83 2.22
CA LEU A 172 -6.30 -7.11 2.68
C LEU A 172 -6.30 -7.52 4.16
N ALA A 173 -7.03 -6.77 5.00
CA ALA A 173 -7.15 -7.06 6.42
C ALA A 173 -7.79 -8.42 6.70
N ALA A 174 -8.84 -8.79 5.96
CA ALA A 174 -9.56 -10.03 6.16
C ALA A 174 -8.79 -11.27 5.67
N TYR A 175 -8.08 -11.17 4.54
CA TYR A 175 -7.51 -12.35 3.87
C TYR A 175 -5.98 -12.38 3.85
N GLU A 176 -5.30 -11.23 3.77
CA GLU A 176 -3.83 -11.20 3.68
C GLU A 176 -3.14 -11.04 5.05
N LEU A 177 -3.67 -10.21 5.96
CA LEU A 177 -3.07 -10.06 7.29
C LEU A 177 -3.01 -11.38 8.09
N PRO A 178 -4.02 -12.27 8.04
CA PRO A 178 -3.90 -13.59 8.68
C PRO A 178 -2.80 -14.46 8.06
N LEU A 179 -2.47 -14.30 6.78
CA LEU A 179 -1.35 -14.99 6.15
C LEU A 179 -0.01 -14.47 6.66
N LEU A 180 0.08 -13.17 6.99
CA LEU A 180 1.28 -12.57 7.58
C LEU A 180 1.63 -13.24 8.92
N ALA A 181 0.65 -13.72 9.68
CA ALA A 181 0.86 -14.42 10.95
C ALA A 181 1.74 -15.69 10.80
N GLN A 182 1.83 -16.28 9.61
CA GLN A 182 2.74 -17.40 9.32
C GLN A 182 4.22 -17.02 9.47
N TYR A 183 4.55 -15.74 9.29
CA TYR A 183 5.91 -15.19 9.42
C TYR A 183 6.18 -14.58 10.80
N ARG A 184 5.30 -14.83 11.80
CA ARG A 184 5.47 -14.31 13.15
C ARG A 184 6.67 -14.95 13.85
N GLN A 185 7.52 -14.11 14.45
CA GLN A 185 8.63 -14.54 15.29
C GLN A 185 8.39 -14.10 16.74
N PRO A 186 8.56 -14.98 17.75
CA PRO A 186 8.49 -14.57 19.15
C PRO A 186 9.65 -13.64 19.48
N TYR A 187 9.41 -12.62 20.32
CA TYR A 187 10.46 -11.71 20.77
C TYR A 187 11.48 -12.48 21.63
N LYS A 188 12.72 -12.55 21.14
CA LYS A 188 13.86 -13.08 21.89
C LYS A 188 14.59 -11.92 22.53
N ARG A 189 14.35 -11.71 23.83
CA ARG A 189 15.05 -10.69 24.60
C ARG A 189 16.54 -11.03 24.66
N ALA A 190 17.39 -10.06 24.31
CA ALA A 190 18.83 -10.17 24.56
C ALA A 190 19.10 -9.92 26.05
N ASP A 191 19.99 -10.72 26.64
CA ASP A 191 20.37 -10.54 28.04
C ASP A 191 21.08 -9.19 28.21
N PRO A 192 20.62 -8.30 29.12
CA PRO A 192 21.21 -6.99 29.31
C PRO A 192 22.70 -7.03 29.68
N GLU A 193 23.12 -8.09 30.40
CA GLU A 193 24.51 -8.27 30.81
C GLU A 193 25.44 -8.58 29.63
N SER A 194 24.97 -9.35 28.65
CA SER A 194 25.77 -9.70 27.46
C SER A 194 25.68 -8.64 26.37
N HIS A 195 24.53 -7.95 26.25
CA HIS A 195 24.27 -6.94 25.23
C HIS A 195 23.88 -5.57 25.84
N PRO A 196 24.79 -4.89 26.57
CA PRO A 196 24.51 -3.58 27.16
C PRO A 196 24.54 -2.42 26.15
N LEU A 197 25.02 -2.67 24.93
CA LEU A 197 25.15 -1.67 23.87
C LEU A 197 23.87 -1.55 23.05
N GLU A 198 23.35 -0.33 22.93
CA GLU A 198 22.21 -0.03 22.07
C GLU A 198 22.64 0.85 20.89
N TYR A 199 22.53 0.30 19.68
CA TYR A 199 22.71 1.02 18.43
C TYR A 199 21.36 1.43 17.86
N ARG A 200 21.17 2.73 17.62
CA ARG A 200 19.95 3.26 17.00
C ARG A 200 20.25 3.75 15.59
N PHE A 201 19.53 3.17 14.64
CA PHE A 201 19.51 3.52 13.22
C PHE A 201 18.26 4.35 12.89
N THR A 202 18.33 5.19 11.87
CA THR A 202 17.18 5.96 11.38
C THR A 202 17.03 5.70 9.88
N THR A 203 15.87 5.22 9.46
CA THR A 203 15.55 4.98 8.05
C THR A 203 14.35 5.82 7.63
N TYR A 204 14.43 6.44 6.46
CA TYR A 204 13.36 7.22 5.86
C TYR A 204 12.82 6.40 4.69
N LEU A 205 11.57 5.93 4.78
CA LEU A 205 10.98 5.05 3.77
C LEU A 205 10.56 5.86 2.55
N GLY A 206 11.09 5.52 1.37
CA GLY A 206 10.78 6.20 0.12
C GLY A 206 11.57 7.49 -0.14
N GLU A 207 12.45 7.90 0.79
CA GLU A 207 13.24 9.12 0.68
C GLU A 207 14.73 8.88 0.96
N GLU A 208 15.61 9.46 0.15
CA GLU A 208 17.05 9.49 0.41
C GLU A 208 17.40 10.70 1.28
N HIS A 209 17.43 10.50 2.60
CA HIS A 209 17.72 11.57 3.56
C HIS A 209 19.16 11.48 4.11
N PRO A 210 19.95 12.58 4.15
CA PRO A 210 21.35 12.52 4.59
C PRO A 210 21.53 12.06 6.04
N ASN A 211 20.56 12.33 6.92
CA ASN A 211 20.56 11.84 8.31
C ASN A 211 20.38 10.31 8.43
N ALA A 212 20.00 9.60 7.37
CA ALA A 212 19.86 8.14 7.40
C ALA A 212 21.18 7.41 7.69
N ARG A 213 22.32 8.04 7.34
CA ARG A 213 23.65 7.47 7.62
C ARG A 213 24.10 7.66 9.07
N LYS A 214 23.45 8.55 9.83
CA LYS A 214 23.81 8.82 11.22
C LYS A 214 23.43 7.65 12.13
N VAL A 215 24.38 7.20 12.92
CA VAL A 215 24.16 6.14 13.93
C VAL A 215 24.46 6.70 15.32
N SER A 216 23.67 6.29 16.32
CA SER A 216 23.94 6.61 17.72
C SER A 216 24.11 5.35 18.56
N LEU A 217 25.19 5.30 19.34
CA LEU A 217 25.49 4.29 20.35
C LEU A 217 25.16 4.87 21.73
N GLN A 218 24.47 4.08 22.56
CA GLN A 218 24.25 4.38 23.96
C GLN A 218 24.48 3.14 24.85
N VAL A 219 24.96 3.36 26.06
CA VAL A 219 25.23 2.31 27.06
C VAL A 219 25.23 2.90 28.45
N LYS A 220 24.80 2.13 29.45
CA LYS A 220 24.97 2.52 30.86
C LYS A 220 26.35 2.13 31.36
N THR A 221 27.02 3.01 32.11
CA THR A 221 28.39 2.69 32.55
C THR A 221 28.42 1.65 33.66
N THR A 222 27.33 1.50 34.41
CA THR A 222 27.10 0.40 35.38
C THR A 222 26.96 -0.98 34.76
N GLU A 223 26.46 -1.08 33.52
CA GLU A 223 26.28 -2.35 32.81
C GLU A 223 27.58 -2.83 32.13
N LEU A 224 28.62 -1.99 32.12
CA LEU A 224 29.94 -2.38 31.66
C LEU A 224 30.68 -3.16 32.75
N ALA A 225 31.28 -4.30 32.39
CA ALA A 225 32.13 -5.09 33.27
C ALA A 225 33.50 -4.40 33.52
N LEU A 226 33.46 -3.25 34.19
CA LEU A 226 34.61 -2.43 34.60
C LEU A 226 34.66 -2.33 36.12
N ASN A 227 35.87 -2.31 36.68
CA ASN A 227 36.06 -2.04 38.09
C ASN A 227 35.68 -0.58 38.43
N ASN A 228 35.44 -0.24 39.71
CA ASN A 228 35.02 1.10 40.11
C ASN A 228 36.01 2.20 39.66
N LYS A 229 37.31 1.93 39.73
CA LYS A 229 38.38 2.83 39.28
C LYS A 229 38.39 2.98 37.76
N GLU A 230 38.35 1.87 37.03
CA GLU A 230 38.29 1.84 35.56
C GLU A 230 37.02 2.56 35.04
N ARG A 231 35.88 2.37 35.72
CA ARG A 231 34.62 3.05 35.41
C ARG A 231 34.73 4.56 35.65
N HIS A 232 35.37 4.98 36.73
CA HIS A 232 35.64 6.40 36.98
C HIS A 232 36.50 6.99 35.84
N LYS A 233 37.61 6.31 35.49
CA LYS A 233 38.45 6.70 34.35
C LYS A 233 37.67 6.78 33.04
N PHE A 234 36.82 5.80 32.75
CA PHE A 234 35.91 5.80 31.59
C PHE A 234 35.02 7.05 31.56
N GLN A 235 34.39 7.38 32.70
CA GLN A 235 33.50 8.54 32.82
C GLN A 235 34.25 9.86 32.62
N VAL A 236 35.47 9.97 33.17
CA VAL A 236 36.35 11.13 33.00
C VAL A 236 36.75 11.29 31.52
N LEU A 237 37.14 10.22 30.84
CA LEU A 237 37.48 10.23 29.41
C LEU A 237 36.27 10.58 28.51
N ALA A 238 35.08 10.13 28.88
CA ALA A 238 33.84 10.40 28.14
C ALA A 238 33.42 11.89 28.18
N ARG A 239 33.80 12.63 29.23
CA ARG A 239 33.50 14.06 29.41
C ARG A 239 32.02 14.38 29.18
N THR A 240 31.71 15.22 28.19
CA THR A 240 30.35 15.69 27.88
C THR A 240 29.42 14.61 27.31
N ARG A 241 29.96 13.46 26.90
CA ARG A 241 29.19 12.34 26.34
C ARG A 241 28.56 11.45 27.41
N TYR A 242 29.03 11.56 28.65
CA TYR A 242 28.47 10.87 29.80
C TYR A 242 27.48 11.76 30.56
N ASP A 243 26.30 11.23 30.88
CA ASP A 243 25.29 11.90 31.70
C ASP A 243 25.31 11.31 33.12
N SER A 244 25.71 12.12 34.10
CA SER A 244 25.89 11.68 35.49
C SER A 244 24.59 11.48 36.26
N GLU A 245 23.45 12.00 35.79
CA GLU A 245 22.15 11.75 36.43
C GLU A 245 21.54 10.41 36.01
N THR A 246 21.68 10.04 34.73
CA THR A 246 21.08 8.80 34.18
C THR A 246 22.08 7.65 34.05
N ASP A 247 23.36 7.89 34.33
CA ASP A 247 24.47 6.95 34.11
C ASP A 247 24.61 6.46 32.66
N ILE A 248 24.26 7.31 31.68
CA ILE A 248 24.27 6.94 30.26
C ILE A 248 25.44 7.62 29.55
N PHE A 249 26.29 6.82 28.91
CA PHE A 249 27.22 7.26 27.90
C PHE A 249 26.57 7.20 26.52
N LYS A 250 26.62 8.30 25.77
CA LYS A 250 26.02 8.38 24.43
C LYS A 250 26.93 9.10 23.44
N MET A 251 27.08 8.51 22.25
CA MET A 251 27.78 9.14 21.14
C MET A 251 27.15 8.79 19.79
N SER A 252 27.34 9.67 18.80
CA SER A 252 26.86 9.45 17.43
C SER A 252 27.94 9.78 16.41
N SER A 253 27.87 9.15 15.25
CA SER A 253 28.72 9.44 14.09
C SER A 253 27.87 9.67 12.86
N ASP A 254 28.25 10.70 12.09
CA ASP A 254 27.72 11.07 10.77
C ASP A 254 28.88 11.42 9.82
N LYS A 255 30.04 10.77 10.00
CA LYS A 255 31.28 11.09 9.28
C LYS A 255 31.38 10.37 7.95
N PHE A 256 30.85 9.15 7.89
CA PHE A 256 30.93 8.27 6.73
C PHE A 256 29.62 8.26 5.95
N PRO A 257 29.67 7.97 4.63
CA PRO A 257 28.48 7.95 3.77
C PRO A 257 27.51 6.84 4.17
N GLU A 258 27.99 5.69 4.64
CA GLU A 258 27.16 4.54 5.00
C GLU A 258 26.95 4.41 6.51
N ALA A 259 25.74 4.02 6.92
CA ALA A 259 25.41 3.74 8.32
C ALA A 259 26.27 2.60 8.91
N ALA A 260 26.59 1.57 8.11
CA ALA A 260 27.44 0.46 8.53
C ALA A 260 28.86 0.94 8.88
N GLN A 261 29.43 1.84 8.08
CA GLN A 261 30.74 2.44 8.33
C GLN A 261 30.73 3.31 9.60
N ASN A 262 29.69 4.14 9.78
CA ASN A 262 29.50 4.92 11.00
C ASN A 262 29.35 4.02 12.25
N THR A 263 28.68 2.87 12.13
CA THR A 263 28.54 1.90 13.22
C THR A 263 29.89 1.29 13.60
N ARG A 264 30.67 0.85 12.61
CA ARG A 264 32.01 0.31 12.83
C ARG A 264 32.92 1.33 13.48
N TYR A 265 32.92 2.57 12.99
CA TYR A 265 33.68 3.65 13.59
C TYR A 265 33.31 3.90 15.06
N LEU A 266 32.01 3.90 15.39
CA LEU A 266 31.57 4.03 16.78
C LEU A 266 32.04 2.86 17.65
N ASN A 267 32.00 1.64 17.13
CA ASN A 267 32.54 0.47 17.83
C ASN A 267 34.06 0.62 18.07
N ASP A 268 34.84 0.97 17.04
CA ASP A 268 36.28 1.15 17.17
C ASP A 268 36.65 2.23 18.20
N VAL A 269 35.92 3.35 18.22
CA VAL A 269 36.11 4.41 19.21
C VAL A 269 35.72 3.93 20.62
N PHE A 270 34.63 3.19 20.74
CA PHE A 270 34.19 2.63 22.01
C PHE A 270 35.19 1.62 22.57
N GLN A 271 35.71 0.72 21.73
CA GLN A 271 36.75 -0.25 22.11
C GLN A 271 38.05 0.44 22.54
N LYS A 272 38.45 1.52 21.85
CA LYS A 272 39.60 2.34 22.29
C LYS A 272 39.33 2.93 23.67
N LEU A 273 38.15 3.51 23.89
CA LEU A 273 37.77 4.08 25.18
C LEU A 273 37.81 3.00 26.30
N LEU A 274 37.30 1.79 26.03
CA LEU A 274 37.38 0.67 26.97
C LEU A 274 38.82 0.23 27.26
N LYS A 275 39.70 0.21 26.26
CA LYS A 275 41.12 -0.12 26.43
C LYS A 275 41.81 0.90 27.31
N GLU A 276 41.61 2.19 27.04
CA GLU A 276 42.16 3.29 27.85
C GLU A 276 41.62 3.27 29.29
N ALA A 277 40.34 2.91 29.48
CA ALA A 277 39.74 2.79 30.80
C ALA A 277 40.32 1.64 31.63
N LYS A 278 40.73 0.54 30.99
CA LYS A 278 41.36 -0.63 31.63
C LYS A 278 42.87 -0.46 31.85
N ASP A 279 43.50 0.46 31.14
CA ASP A 279 44.89 0.82 31.39
C ASP A 279 44.97 1.60 32.71
N MET A 280 45.52 0.97 33.75
CA MET A 280 45.64 1.58 35.09
C MET A 280 47.01 2.20 35.36
N THR A 281 47.84 2.39 34.33
CA THR A 281 49.11 3.13 34.46
C THR A 281 48.89 4.57 34.95
N ASP A 282 47.79 5.19 34.54
CA ASP A 282 47.28 6.48 35.04
C ASP A 282 45.82 6.30 35.51
N ASP A 283 45.56 6.43 36.81
CA ASP A 283 44.28 6.09 37.46
C ASP A 283 43.25 7.24 37.38
N PHE A 284 43.68 8.49 37.14
CA PHE A 284 42.82 9.69 37.22
C PHE A 284 41.98 9.77 38.51
N SER A 285 42.49 9.25 39.63
CA SER A 285 41.77 9.26 40.92
C SER A 285 41.75 10.63 41.59
N ASP A 286 42.67 11.50 41.20
CA ASP A 286 42.80 12.90 41.62
C ASP A 286 41.82 13.85 40.90
N ILE A 287 41.31 13.45 39.73
CA ILE A 287 40.42 14.26 38.91
C ILE A 287 38.96 13.95 39.24
N SER A 288 38.24 14.92 39.82
CA SER A 288 36.80 14.77 40.04
C SER A 288 36.00 14.77 38.74
N LEU A 289 34.90 14.00 38.70
CA LEU A 289 33.97 13.99 37.57
C LEU A 289 33.34 15.37 37.29
N ASP A 290 33.55 15.90 36.08
CA ASP A 290 32.94 17.16 35.64
C ASP A 290 31.45 16.97 35.30
N LYS A 291 30.58 17.69 36.02
CA LYS A 291 29.10 17.67 35.85
C LYS A 291 28.54 18.98 35.28
N ARG A 292 29.38 19.92 34.84
CA ARG A 292 28.92 21.25 34.40
C ARG A 292 27.97 21.18 33.21
N HIS A 293 28.19 20.27 32.27
CA HIS A 293 27.31 20.12 31.10
C HIS A 293 25.94 19.53 31.45
N THR A 294 25.85 18.62 32.42
CA THR A 294 24.57 18.06 32.87
C THR A 294 23.77 19.11 33.63
N ILE A 295 24.42 19.87 34.52
CA ILE A 295 23.80 21.02 35.21
C ILE A 295 23.27 22.04 34.19
N ALA A 296 24.08 22.42 33.18
CA ALA A 296 23.64 23.37 32.14
C ALA A 296 22.50 22.82 31.25
N LYS A 297 22.49 21.52 30.95
CA LYS A 297 21.39 20.84 30.26
C LYS A 297 20.11 20.89 31.11
N ASN A 298 20.24 20.73 32.42
CA ASN A 298 19.13 20.72 33.36
C ASN A 298 18.58 22.11 33.66
N LEU A 299 19.43 23.15 33.70
CA LEU A 299 18.97 24.53 33.80
C LEU A 299 18.15 24.97 32.58
N ARG A 300 18.46 24.41 31.40
CA ARG A 300 17.68 24.64 30.17
C ARG A 300 16.35 23.89 30.15
N LYS A 301 16.18 22.88 31.00
CA LYS A 301 14.95 22.08 31.10
C LYS A 301 14.12 22.56 32.28
N LYS A 302 12.81 22.65 32.12
CA LYS A 302 11.91 22.83 33.27
C LYS A 302 11.85 21.51 34.05
N LYS A 303 12.06 21.55 35.36
CA LYS A 303 11.93 20.38 36.25
C LYS A 303 10.62 20.47 37.04
N HIS A 304 9.92 19.35 37.13
CA HIS A 304 8.70 19.18 37.93
C HIS A 304 8.99 18.14 39.03
N HIS A 305 9.87 18.48 39.97
CA HIS A 305 10.27 17.58 41.07
C HIS A 305 9.49 17.84 42.37
N TYR A 306 8.44 18.66 42.31
CA TYR A 306 7.53 18.85 43.45
C TYR A 306 6.56 17.67 43.46
N GLU A 307 6.50 16.98 44.58
CA GLU A 307 5.56 15.88 44.81
C GLU A 307 4.50 16.33 45.81
N PHE A 308 3.32 15.71 45.74
CA PHE A 308 2.28 15.98 46.73
C PHE A 308 2.72 15.41 48.08
N PRO A 309 2.77 16.23 49.15
CA PRO A 309 3.19 15.76 50.47
C PRO A 309 2.38 14.56 50.91
N GLU A 310 3.07 13.51 51.37
CA GLU A 310 2.42 12.27 51.79
C GLU A 310 1.51 12.50 53.00
N GLU A 311 1.91 13.38 53.92
CA GLU A 311 1.13 13.80 55.08
C GLU A 311 -0.21 14.50 54.73
N TRP A 312 -0.34 15.07 53.53
CA TRP A 312 -1.57 15.73 53.10
C TRP A 312 -2.54 14.76 52.42
N LYS A 313 -2.13 13.52 52.20
CA LYS A 313 -3.04 12.49 51.69
C LYS A 313 -4.06 12.22 52.79
N ARG A 314 -5.33 12.50 52.52
CA ARG A 314 -6.45 12.16 53.39
C ARG A 314 -7.16 10.91 52.84
N PRO A 315 -6.72 9.70 53.23
CA PRO A 315 -7.37 8.47 52.76
C PRO A 315 -8.82 8.35 53.26
N GLU A 316 -9.14 9.01 54.37
CA GLU A 316 -10.50 9.11 54.91
C GLU A 316 -11.49 9.85 54.01
N ASP A 317 -11.01 10.84 53.25
CA ASP A 317 -11.80 11.60 52.26
C ASP A 317 -11.91 10.86 50.92
N ALA A 318 -11.24 9.71 50.76
CA ALA A 318 -11.32 8.93 49.54
C ALA A 318 -12.76 8.41 49.34
N PRO A 319 -13.32 8.55 48.12
CA PRO A 319 -14.66 8.06 47.85
C PRO A 319 -14.68 6.54 48.02
N ARG A 320 -15.49 6.08 48.97
CA ARG A 320 -15.72 4.64 49.18
C ARG A 320 -16.36 4.04 47.94
N GLU A 321 -16.05 2.77 47.68
CA GLU A 321 -16.68 2.03 46.58
C GLU A 321 -18.20 2.08 46.73
N LYS A 322 -18.87 2.53 45.67
CA LYS A 322 -20.33 2.55 45.62
C LYS A 322 -20.78 1.19 45.12
N ILE A 323 -21.67 0.55 45.87
CA ILE A 323 -22.22 -0.75 45.49
C ILE A 323 -23.14 -0.55 44.27
N ASN A 324 -22.73 -1.07 43.12
CA ASN A 324 -23.56 -1.13 41.93
C ASN A 324 -24.37 -2.43 41.96
N VAL A 325 -25.60 -2.34 42.49
CA VAL A 325 -26.50 -3.49 42.72
C VAL A 325 -26.72 -4.29 41.43
N ILE A 326 -26.80 -3.64 40.26
CA ILE A 326 -27.02 -4.32 38.98
C ILE A 326 -25.80 -5.16 38.59
N GLU A 327 -24.58 -4.64 38.78
CA GLU A 327 -23.35 -5.39 38.52
C GLU A 327 -23.21 -6.58 39.47
N GLU A 328 -23.51 -6.41 40.76
CA GLU A 328 -23.48 -7.53 41.72
C GLU A 328 -24.49 -8.61 41.37
N LEU A 329 -25.72 -8.22 41.02
CA LEU A 329 -26.73 -9.17 40.55
C LEU A 329 -26.26 -9.87 39.27
N SER A 330 -25.72 -9.15 38.29
CA SER A 330 -25.22 -9.77 37.06
C SER A 330 -24.11 -10.79 37.30
N LYS A 331 -23.24 -10.57 38.29
CA LYS A 331 -22.21 -11.52 38.71
C LYS A 331 -22.83 -12.78 39.34
N THR A 332 -23.92 -12.63 40.09
CA THR A 332 -24.61 -13.79 40.70
C THR A 332 -25.38 -14.66 39.70
N TYR A 333 -25.84 -14.07 38.58
CA TYR A 333 -26.60 -14.77 37.55
C TYR A 333 -25.76 -15.25 36.35
N GLN A 334 -24.43 -15.09 36.39
CA GLN A 334 -23.49 -15.54 35.35
C GLN A 334 -22.85 -16.91 35.64
N VAL A 335 -23.52 -17.77 36.43
CA VAL A 335 -23.25 -19.22 36.52
C VAL A 335 -24.24 -19.93 35.61
#